data_AF-A0A7W5X296-F1
#
_entry.id   AF-A0A7W5X296-F1
#
_cell.length_a   1.000
_cell.length_b   1.000
_cell.length_c   1.000
_cell.angle_alpha   90.00
_cell.angle_beta   90.00
_cell.angle_gamma   90.00
#
_symmetry.space_group_name_H-M   'P 1'
#
loop_
_entity.id
_entity.type
_entity.pdbx_description
1 polymer ?
#
loop_
_entity_poly.entity_id
_entity_poly.type
_entity_poly.pdbx_seq_one_letter_code
_entity_poly.pdbx_strand_id
1 'polypeptide(L)'
;MIRATRRELLAGSTLAAFGTALPLAARAQSPAVTRPDLFIGTGGHGHTFPGATLPFGMVQLSPDTNNHGWDAWPSKFTKHSIASIPYKNGKGDIVGELAAACRRQGLKFGIYLSPWDRNHPDYGRPEYITFFRNQLRELLTQYGPIYEVFFDGANGGDGYYGGAREVRKIDAVPYYDWPSIIAFVHALQPMACTFDPVGADLRWVGNEEGEAGDPCWATMDDKGFTEEKGNAGVRGGAI
;
A
#
# COMPACT_ATOMS: atom_id res chain seq x y z
N MET A 1 56.02 4.85 48.04
CA MET A 1 55.09 3.74 48.41
C MET A 1 54.56 4.01 49.80
N ILE A 2 53.35 4.55 49.91
CA ILE A 2 52.60 4.66 51.17
C ILE A 2 51.23 4.05 50.87
N ARG A 3 50.94 2.91 51.49
CA ARG A 3 49.69 2.16 51.35
C ARG A 3 48.66 2.76 52.31
N ALA A 4 47.70 3.53 51.80
CA ALA A 4 46.50 3.85 52.55
C ALA A 4 45.63 2.58 52.64
N THR A 5 45.21 2.21 53.85
CA THR A 5 44.43 0.98 54.10
C THR A 5 42.95 1.32 54.27
N ARG A 6 42.07 0.35 53.95
CA ARG A 6 40.61 0.46 53.85
C ARG A 6 39.86 0.92 55.12
N ARG A 7 40.55 1.31 56.19
CA ARG A 7 39.95 1.75 57.47
C ARG A 7 39.86 3.27 57.65
N GLU A 8 40.45 4.06 56.76
CA GLU A 8 40.46 5.53 56.87
C GLU A 8 39.34 6.24 56.09
N LEU A 9 38.49 5.52 55.33
CA LEU A 9 37.41 6.12 54.55
C LEU A 9 36.04 6.18 55.25
N LEU A 10 35.94 5.75 56.51
CA LEU A 10 34.65 5.64 57.23
C LEU A 10 34.48 6.59 58.43
N ALA A 11 35.42 7.52 58.65
CA ALA A 11 35.32 8.52 59.71
C ALA A 11 35.33 9.93 59.11
N GLY A 12 34.23 10.26 58.43
CA GLY A 12 34.06 11.54 57.76
C GLY A 12 32.59 11.92 57.63
N SER A 13 31.98 12.20 58.79
CA SER A 13 30.96 13.25 58.91
C SER A 13 29.61 13.04 58.21
N THR A 14 28.78 12.18 58.80
CA THR A 14 27.33 12.42 58.87
C THR A 14 27.05 13.69 59.68
N LEU A 15 26.58 14.77 59.04
CA LEU A 15 25.68 15.71 59.70
C LEU A 15 24.85 16.50 58.66
N ALA A 16 23.59 16.08 58.56
CA ALA A 16 22.38 16.88 58.34
C ALA A 16 22.45 18.11 57.42
N ALA A 17 21.97 17.93 56.19
CA ALA A 17 21.20 18.97 55.51
C ALA A 17 19.74 18.48 55.40
N PHE A 18 18.89 18.94 56.31
CA PHE A 18 17.43 18.91 56.18
C PHE A 18 17.03 19.87 55.05
N GLY A 19 17.19 19.40 53.80
CA GLY A 19 16.57 20.00 52.64
C GLY A 19 15.32 19.19 52.33
N THR A 20 14.14 19.81 52.43
CA THR A 20 12.87 19.26 51.96
C THR A 20 12.95 19.00 50.46
N ALA A 21 13.49 17.84 50.07
CA ALA A 21 13.30 17.30 48.74
C ALA A 21 11.88 16.73 48.69
N LEU A 22 10.93 17.60 48.34
CA LEU A 22 9.71 17.15 47.66
C LEU A 22 10.15 16.13 46.61
N PRO A 23 9.54 14.94 46.51
CA PRO A 23 9.82 14.10 45.38
C PRO A 23 9.41 14.93 44.16
N LEU A 24 10.40 15.36 43.39
CA LEU A 24 10.14 15.72 42.00
C LEU A 24 9.62 14.40 41.44
N ALA A 25 8.30 14.27 41.37
CA ALA A 25 7.68 13.26 40.55
C ALA A 25 8.30 13.53 39.18
N ALA A 26 9.26 12.69 38.81
CA ALA A 26 9.73 12.64 37.45
C ALA A 26 8.48 12.32 36.66
N ARG A 27 7.86 13.37 36.11
CA ARG A 27 6.93 13.23 35.01
C ARG A 27 7.80 12.62 33.93
N ALA A 28 7.80 11.30 33.86
CA ALA A 28 8.08 10.62 32.62
C ALA A 28 7.16 11.34 31.63
N GLN A 29 7.76 12.13 30.76
CA GLN A 29 7.07 12.69 29.63
C GLN A 29 6.62 11.43 28.91
N SER A 30 5.34 11.08 29.07
CA SER A 30 4.73 10.07 28.22
C SER A 30 5.13 10.53 26.83
N PRO A 31 5.79 9.68 26.00
CA PRO A 31 5.95 10.06 24.62
C PRO A 31 4.52 10.38 24.21
N ALA A 32 4.25 11.63 23.85
CA ALA A 32 2.96 11.95 23.29
C ALA A 32 2.90 11.00 22.10
N VAL A 33 2.14 9.91 22.25
CA VAL A 33 1.86 9.00 21.16
C VAL A 33 1.01 9.88 20.27
N THR A 34 1.70 10.63 19.42
CA THR A 34 1.09 11.30 18.29
C THR A 34 0.30 10.21 17.60
N ARG A 35 -0.97 10.51 17.32
CA ARG A 35 -1.83 9.58 16.58
C ARG A 35 -1.01 9.04 15.41
N PRO A 36 -0.95 7.72 15.21
CA PRO A 36 -0.21 7.16 14.10
C PRO A 36 -0.67 7.87 12.84
N ASP A 37 0.28 8.42 12.09
CA ASP A 37 0.00 9.01 10.79
C ASP A 37 -0.34 7.87 9.83
N LEU A 38 -1.64 7.69 9.58
CA LEU A 38 -2.17 6.65 8.71
C LEU A 38 -1.77 6.89 7.23
N PHE A 39 -1.29 8.09 6.89
CA PHE A 39 -0.96 8.52 5.54
C PHE A 39 0.55 8.53 5.25
N ILE A 40 1.37 8.06 6.18
CA ILE A 40 2.83 7.99 5.99
C ILE A 40 3.24 7.10 4.81
N GLY A 41 2.34 6.19 4.38
CA GLY A 41 2.49 5.32 3.21
C GLY A 41 1.86 5.84 1.91
N THR A 42 1.04 6.90 1.94
CA THR A 42 0.30 7.41 0.76
C THR A 42 0.81 8.76 0.24
N GLY A 43 1.74 9.42 0.95
CA GLY A 43 2.28 10.72 0.58
C GLY A 43 3.24 10.68 -0.61
N GLY A 44 2.77 11.02 -1.82
CA GLY A 44 3.50 11.51 -3.02
C GLY A 44 4.58 10.62 -3.67
N HIS A 45 5.21 9.75 -2.90
CA HIS A 45 6.23 8.77 -3.28
C HIS A 45 6.00 7.42 -2.56
N GLY A 46 4.86 7.27 -1.90
CA GLY A 46 4.57 6.21 -0.96
C GLY A 46 4.39 4.85 -1.64
N HIS A 47 5.41 4.00 -1.56
CA HIS A 47 5.41 2.65 -2.14
C HIS A 47 4.64 1.63 -1.31
N THR A 48 3.70 2.04 -0.45
CA THR A 48 3.00 1.12 0.45
C THR A 48 1.58 1.59 0.80
N PHE A 49 0.56 0.93 0.26
CA PHE A 49 -0.85 1.15 0.62
C PHE A 49 -1.25 0.34 1.87
N PRO A 50 -1.46 0.95 3.06
CA PRO A 50 -1.98 0.29 4.26
C PRO A 50 -3.50 0.07 4.18
N GLY A 51 -3.94 -0.98 3.49
CA GLY A 51 -5.34 -1.44 3.54
C GLY A 51 -5.63 -2.14 4.87
N ALA A 52 -6.48 -1.56 5.71
CA ALA A 52 -6.90 -2.17 6.97
C ALA A 52 -7.85 -3.34 6.72
N THR A 53 -7.50 -4.57 7.12
CA THR A 53 -8.42 -5.71 6.99
C THR A 53 -8.74 -6.43 8.31
N LEU A 54 -10.04 -6.65 8.49
CA LEU A 54 -10.67 -7.29 9.65
C LEU A 54 -10.43 -8.82 9.65
N PRO A 55 -10.51 -9.50 10.82
CA PRO A 55 -10.91 -9.01 12.14
C PRO A 55 -9.77 -8.52 13.06
N PHE A 56 -8.53 -8.40 12.57
CA PHE A 56 -7.37 -8.06 13.42
C PHE A 56 -6.62 -6.78 13.02
N GLY A 57 -7.21 -5.90 12.20
CA GLY A 57 -6.54 -4.64 11.82
C GLY A 57 -5.22 -4.89 11.11
N MET A 58 -5.23 -5.78 10.13
CA MET A 58 -4.03 -6.08 9.33
C MET A 58 -3.73 -4.91 8.41
N VAL A 59 -2.48 -4.49 8.37
CA VAL A 59 -1.96 -3.55 7.38
C VAL A 59 -1.64 -4.35 6.13
N GLN A 60 -2.40 -4.18 5.04
CA GLN A 60 -1.92 -4.55 3.71
C GLN A 60 -0.66 -3.74 3.47
N LEU A 61 0.45 -4.39 3.18
CA LEU A 61 1.63 -3.69 2.69
C LEU A 61 1.73 -4.08 1.23
N SER A 62 1.41 -3.14 0.35
CA SER A 62 1.42 -3.37 -1.08
C SER A 62 2.40 -2.41 -1.74
N PRO A 63 3.38 -2.90 -2.53
CA PRO A 63 4.15 -2.00 -3.37
C PRO A 63 3.19 -1.17 -4.24
N ASP A 64 3.29 0.15 -4.16
CA ASP A 64 2.57 1.06 -5.05
C ASP A 64 3.46 1.31 -6.28
N THR A 65 3.00 0.84 -7.44
CA THR A 65 3.66 1.04 -8.73
C THR A 65 3.56 2.47 -9.25
N ASN A 66 2.69 3.28 -8.65
CA ASN A 66 2.25 4.60 -9.05
C ASN A 66 1.80 4.67 -10.52
N ASN A 67 1.44 5.88 -10.97
CA ASN A 67 1.06 6.11 -12.36
C ASN A 67 2.22 6.52 -13.28
N HIS A 68 3.45 6.64 -12.77
CA HIS A 68 4.65 6.88 -13.59
C HIS A 68 5.20 5.60 -14.23
N GLY A 69 4.60 4.43 -13.98
CA GLY A 69 4.90 3.18 -14.68
C GLY A 69 6.25 2.55 -14.29
N TRP A 70 6.79 2.88 -13.11
CA TRP A 70 8.06 2.32 -12.64
C TRP A 70 7.84 1.08 -11.77
N ASP A 71 8.37 -0.05 -12.21
CA ASP A 71 8.17 -1.33 -11.52
C ASP A 71 9.19 -1.54 -10.39
N ALA A 72 8.67 -1.76 -9.18
CA ALA A 72 9.48 -2.06 -7.99
C ALA A 72 10.00 -3.52 -7.93
N TRP A 73 9.67 -4.33 -8.93
CA TRP A 73 10.18 -5.70 -9.13
C TRP A 73 10.90 -5.80 -10.48
N PRO A 74 11.78 -6.80 -10.68
CA PRO A 74 12.51 -6.95 -11.94
C PRO A 74 11.63 -7.56 -13.05
N SER A 75 10.58 -6.83 -13.45
CA SER A 75 9.65 -7.19 -14.52
C SER A 75 10.38 -7.55 -15.81
N LYS A 76 9.94 -8.62 -16.46
CA LYS A 76 10.50 -9.04 -17.76
C LYS A 76 9.96 -8.20 -18.92
N PHE A 77 8.92 -7.42 -18.68
CA PHE A 77 8.14 -6.76 -19.72
C PHE A 77 8.50 -5.28 -19.89
N THR A 78 9.25 -4.69 -18.95
CA THR A 78 9.71 -3.29 -19.05
C THR A 78 11.13 -3.12 -18.52
N LYS A 79 11.85 -2.16 -19.11
CA LYS A 79 13.14 -1.67 -18.58
C LYS A 79 12.95 -0.52 -17.59
N HIS A 80 11.74 0.03 -17.47
CA HIS A 80 11.43 1.05 -16.49
C HIS A 80 11.12 0.38 -15.14
N SER A 81 12.13 -0.26 -14.56
CA SER A 81 12.00 -1.08 -13.36
C SER A 81 13.24 -1.03 -12.48
N ILE A 82 13.15 -1.64 -11.30
CA ILE A 82 14.26 -1.80 -10.35
C ILE A 82 15.47 -2.54 -10.96
N ALA A 83 15.25 -3.37 -11.98
CA ALA A 83 16.34 -4.07 -12.68
C ALA A 83 17.31 -3.12 -13.40
N SER A 84 16.88 -1.89 -13.70
CA SER A 84 17.69 -0.88 -14.40
C SER A 84 18.47 0.05 -13.47
N ILE A 85 18.41 -0.14 -12.14
CA ILE A 85 19.11 0.70 -11.16
C ILE A 85 20.14 -0.11 -10.36
N PRO A 86 21.16 0.52 -9.74
CA PRO A 86 22.24 -0.20 -9.06
C PRO A 86 21.82 -0.85 -7.72
N TYR A 87 20.56 -0.71 -7.29
CA TYR A 87 20.08 -1.29 -6.06
C TYR A 87 20.32 -2.81 -6.04
N LYS A 88 21.01 -3.28 -4.99
CA LYS A 88 21.50 -4.67 -4.87
C LYS A 88 22.21 -5.19 -6.13
N ASN A 89 23.03 -4.34 -6.75
CA ASN A 89 23.79 -4.65 -7.97
C ASN A 89 22.88 -5.05 -9.16
N GLY A 90 21.74 -4.38 -9.31
CA GLY A 90 20.76 -4.67 -10.37
C GLY A 90 19.95 -5.95 -10.15
N LYS A 91 20.01 -6.52 -8.94
CA LYS A 91 19.29 -7.75 -8.56
C LYS A 91 18.25 -7.51 -7.46
N GLY A 92 17.84 -6.24 -7.29
CA GLY A 92 16.83 -5.87 -6.32
C GLY A 92 15.44 -6.35 -6.70
N ASP A 93 14.62 -6.62 -5.68
CA ASP A 93 13.19 -6.90 -5.83
C ASP A 93 12.48 -6.43 -4.56
N ILE A 94 11.94 -5.21 -4.57
CA ILE A 94 11.28 -4.63 -3.40
C ILE A 94 9.98 -5.39 -3.10
N VAL A 95 9.26 -5.82 -4.13
CA VAL A 95 8.02 -6.60 -4.00
C VAL A 95 8.30 -7.93 -3.29
N GLY A 96 9.33 -8.64 -3.73
CA GLY A 96 9.78 -9.89 -3.12
C GLY A 96 10.26 -9.72 -1.69
N GLU A 97 11.00 -8.66 -1.40
CA GLU A 97 11.48 -8.34 -0.06
C GLU A 97 10.32 -8.05 0.91
N LEU A 98 9.33 -7.29 0.46
CA LEU A 98 8.15 -6.95 1.23
C LEU A 98 7.27 -8.18 1.47
N ALA A 99 6.99 -8.97 0.43
CA ALA A 99 6.23 -10.21 0.55
C ALA A 99 6.90 -11.20 1.53
N ALA A 100 8.23 -11.32 1.46
CA ALA A 100 8.99 -12.14 2.40
C ALA A 100 8.92 -11.60 3.83
N ALA A 101 8.95 -10.27 4.02
CA ALA A 101 8.81 -9.64 5.33
C ALA A 101 7.42 -9.87 5.93
N CYS A 102 6.36 -9.67 5.15
CA CYS A 102 4.98 -9.95 5.56
C CYS A 102 4.84 -11.40 6.03
N ARG A 103 5.35 -12.35 5.25
CA ARG A 103 5.33 -13.78 5.59
C ARG A 103 6.03 -14.09 6.91
N ARG A 104 7.21 -13.50 7.16
CA ARG A 104 7.93 -13.68 8.44
C ARG A 104 7.15 -13.17 9.64
N GLN A 105 6.29 -12.17 9.44
CA GLN A 105 5.48 -11.55 10.49
C GLN A 105 4.04 -12.07 10.56
N GLY A 106 3.67 -13.05 9.72
CA GLY A 106 2.31 -13.55 9.63
C GLY A 106 1.30 -12.53 9.07
N LEU A 107 1.78 -11.51 8.36
CA LEU A 107 0.94 -10.50 7.71
C LEU A 107 0.51 -10.97 6.33
N LYS A 108 -0.73 -10.64 5.95
CA LYS A 108 -1.21 -10.81 4.58
C LYS A 108 -0.53 -9.80 3.65
N PHE A 109 -0.36 -10.18 2.39
CA PHE A 109 0.29 -9.36 1.37
C PHE A 109 -0.70 -9.07 0.24
N GLY A 110 -0.77 -7.81 -0.18
CA GLY A 110 -1.62 -7.35 -1.28
C GLY A 110 -0.79 -6.64 -2.33
N ILE A 111 -1.42 -6.30 -3.45
CA ILE A 111 -0.77 -5.68 -4.61
C ILE A 111 -1.64 -4.53 -5.11
N TYR A 112 -1.00 -3.44 -5.46
CA TYR A 112 -1.57 -2.29 -6.12
C TYR A 112 -0.84 -2.22 -7.45
N LEU A 113 -1.58 -2.25 -8.54
CA LEU A 113 -1.02 -2.10 -9.88
C LEU A 113 -1.86 -1.06 -10.61
N SER A 114 -1.28 0.13 -10.78
CA SER A 114 -1.96 1.26 -11.42
C SER A 114 -2.44 0.86 -12.83
N PRO A 115 -3.75 0.92 -13.11
CA PRO A 115 -4.25 0.75 -14.47
C PRO A 115 -3.75 1.85 -15.40
N TRP A 116 -3.62 3.07 -14.88
CA TRP A 116 -3.08 4.22 -15.60
C TRP A 116 -1.55 4.24 -15.54
N ASP A 117 -0.91 4.07 -16.69
CA ASP A 117 0.54 4.12 -16.84
C ASP A 117 0.92 5.28 -17.76
N ARG A 118 1.54 6.31 -17.18
CA ARG A 118 1.98 7.53 -17.87
C ARG A 118 3.31 7.36 -18.59
N ASN A 119 3.96 6.20 -18.49
CA ASN A 119 5.22 5.89 -19.16
C ASN A 119 5.01 5.07 -20.43
N HIS A 120 4.16 4.03 -20.40
CA HIS A 120 4.11 3.03 -21.47
C HIS A 120 3.65 3.66 -22.81
N PRO A 121 4.41 3.47 -23.92
CA PRO A 121 4.09 4.08 -25.22
C PRO A 121 2.73 3.66 -25.79
N ASP A 122 2.25 2.47 -25.42
CA ASP A 122 0.99 1.91 -25.91
C ASP A 122 -0.21 2.11 -24.97
N TYR A 123 -0.07 2.87 -23.88
CA TYR A 123 -1.21 3.17 -23.00
C TYR A 123 -2.42 3.72 -23.79
N GLY A 124 -3.63 3.21 -23.56
CA GLY A 124 -4.80 3.53 -24.39
C GLY A 124 -4.91 2.76 -25.71
N ARG A 125 -4.03 1.78 -25.95
CA ARG A 125 -4.09 0.83 -27.08
C ARG A 125 -4.19 -0.62 -26.58
N PRO A 126 -4.69 -1.57 -27.40
CA PRO A 126 -4.84 -2.97 -26.99
C PRO A 126 -3.55 -3.65 -26.54
N GLU A 127 -2.40 -3.22 -27.08
CA GLU A 127 -1.09 -3.78 -26.74
C GLU A 127 -0.74 -3.58 -25.26
N TYR A 128 -1.13 -2.44 -24.68
CA TYR A 128 -0.93 -2.17 -23.25
C TYR A 128 -1.73 -3.14 -22.37
N ILE A 129 -2.91 -3.58 -22.77
CA ILE A 129 -3.68 -4.58 -21.99
C ILE A 129 -2.94 -5.91 -21.93
N THR A 130 -2.24 -6.29 -23.00
CA THR A 130 -1.38 -7.47 -22.99
C THR A 130 -0.21 -7.30 -22.02
N PHE A 131 0.45 -6.14 -22.05
CA PHE A 131 1.50 -5.76 -21.10
C PHE A 131 1.02 -5.81 -19.64
N PHE A 132 -0.13 -5.19 -19.36
CA PHE A 132 -0.74 -5.13 -18.03
C PHE A 132 -1.06 -6.53 -17.47
N ARG A 133 -1.65 -7.41 -18.29
CA ARG A 133 -1.93 -8.81 -17.91
C ARG A 133 -0.65 -9.61 -17.65
N ASN A 134 0.41 -9.32 -18.37
CA ASN A 134 1.71 -9.95 -18.17
C ASN A 134 2.33 -9.54 -16.83
N GLN A 135 2.28 -8.25 -16.47
CA GLN A 135 2.71 -7.77 -15.15
C GLN A 135 1.86 -8.37 -14.03
N LEU A 136 0.53 -8.40 -14.18
CA LEU A 136 -0.36 -9.07 -13.23
C LEU A 136 0.03 -10.53 -13.03
N ARG A 137 0.33 -11.26 -14.11
CA ARG A 137 0.78 -12.65 -13.99
C ARG A 137 2.05 -12.78 -13.17
N GLU A 138 3.05 -11.92 -13.37
CA GLU A 138 4.28 -11.95 -12.57
C GLU A 138 3.98 -11.76 -11.09
N LEU A 139 3.21 -10.72 -10.78
CA LEU A 139 2.81 -10.33 -9.43
C LEU A 139 1.99 -11.43 -8.72
N LEU A 140 1.04 -12.05 -9.43
CA LEU A 140 0.14 -13.07 -8.89
C LEU A 140 0.73 -14.47 -8.82
N THR A 141 1.92 -14.72 -9.40
CA THR A 141 2.51 -16.07 -9.43
C THR A 141 3.88 -16.18 -8.75
N GLN A 142 4.59 -15.07 -8.56
CA GLN A 142 5.98 -15.10 -8.04
C GLN A 142 6.08 -14.80 -6.54
N TYR A 143 5.08 -14.17 -5.93
CA TYR A 143 5.18 -13.62 -4.56
C TYR A 143 4.40 -14.39 -3.48
N GLY A 144 3.77 -15.51 -3.84
CA GLY A 144 2.99 -16.36 -2.93
C GLY A 144 1.51 -15.96 -2.89
N PRO A 145 0.78 -16.30 -1.80
CA PRO A 145 -0.64 -15.96 -1.68
C PRO A 145 -0.85 -14.45 -1.66
N ILE A 146 -1.75 -13.98 -2.52
CA ILE A 146 -2.16 -12.57 -2.58
C ILE A 146 -3.52 -12.44 -1.93
N TYR A 147 -3.66 -11.48 -1.04
CA TYR A 147 -4.89 -11.23 -0.31
C TYR A 147 -5.78 -10.20 -0.99
N GLU A 148 -5.20 -9.16 -1.56
CA GLU A 148 -5.93 -8.09 -2.24
C GLU A 148 -5.18 -7.63 -3.49
N VAL A 149 -5.92 -7.32 -4.56
CA VAL A 149 -5.42 -6.65 -5.76
C VAL A 149 -6.21 -5.36 -5.94
N PHE A 150 -5.52 -4.23 -5.90
CA PHE A 150 -6.10 -2.91 -5.98
C PHE A 150 -5.85 -2.31 -7.37
N PHE A 151 -6.93 -1.95 -8.05
CA PHE A 151 -6.90 -1.23 -9.32
C PHE A 151 -7.43 0.19 -9.10
N ASP A 152 -6.58 1.20 -9.25
CA ASP A 152 -7.02 2.59 -9.07
C ASP A 152 -7.82 3.10 -10.29
N GLY A 153 -8.93 3.78 -10.02
CA GLY A 153 -9.75 4.45 -11.01
C GLY A 153 -9.21 5.82 -11.46
N ALA A 154 -8.22 6.39 -10.78
CA ALA A 154 -7.67 7.71 -11.10
C ALA A 154 -7.02 7.76 -12.50
N ASN A 155 -7.44 8.73 -13.31
CA ASN A 155 -6.92 8.92 -14.66
C ASN A 155 -6.99 10.38 -15.12
N GLY A 156 -5.84 11.06 -15.16
CA GLY A 156 -5.72 12.44 -15.63
C GLY A 156 -5.50 12.60 -17.14
N GLY A 157 -5.27 11.50 -17.85
CA GLY A 157 -5.07 11.45 -19.30
C GLY A 157 -3.70 11.92 -19.79
N ASP A 158 -3.02 12.88 -19.15
CA ASP A 158 -1.69 13.35 -19.57
C ASP A 158 -0.56 12.38 -19.19
N GLY A 159 0.42 12.17 -20.06
CA GLY A 159 1.54 11.30 -19.76
C GLY A 159 2.72 11.44 -20.69
N TYR A 160 3.86 10.88 -20.28
CA TYR A 160 5.08 10.78 -21.08
C TYR A 160 4.89 9.85 -22.28
N TYR A 161 4.24 8.69 -22.08
CA TYR A 161 3.87 7.71 -23.10
C TYR A 161 4.98 7.42 -24.12
N GLY A 162 6.13 6.98 -23.63
CA GLY A 162 7.31 6.67 -24.45
C GLY A 162 7.97 7.88 -25.12
N GLY A 163 7.66 9.10 -24.68
CA GLY A 163 8.17 10.36 -25.24
C GLY A 163 7.15 11.16 -26.04
N ALA A 164 5.94 10.62 -26.27
CA ALA A 164 4.88 11.32 -26.99
C ALA A 164 4.39 12.57 -26.27
N ARG A 165 4.39 12.59 -24.93
CA ARG A 165 4.01 13.75 -24.09
C ARG A 165 2.65 14.32 -24.50
N GLU A 166 1.64 13.47 -24.50
CA GLU A 166 0.29 13.79 -24.99
C GLU A 166 -0.78 13.50 -23.93
N VAL A 167 -2.03 13.86 -24.24
CA VAL A 167 -3.21 13.50 -23.46
C VAL A 167 -3.92 12.36 -24.17
N ARG A 168 -4.16 11.26 -23.46
CA ARG A 168 -4.94 10.13 -23.96
C ARG A 168 -6.24 10.02 -23.18
N LYS A 169 -7.35 9.78 -23.89
CA LYS A 169 -8.65 9.49 -23.32
C LYS A 169 -9.03 8.06 -23.66
N ILE A 170 -9.44 7.31 -22.65
CA ILE A 170 -9.92 5.94 -22.81
C ILE A 170 -11.36 5.86 -22.31
N ASP A 171 -12.14 4.97 -22.91
CA ASP A 171 -13.36 4.48 -22.29
C ASP A 171 -12.96 3.26 -21.44
N ALA A 172 -12.83 3.44 -20.13
CA ALA A 172 -12.18 2.47 -19.25
C ALA A 172 -12.88 1.10 -19.26
N VAL A 173 -14.22 1.07 -19.36
CA VAL A 173 -15.00 -0.18 -19.30
C VAL A 173 -14.64 -1.13 -20.45
N PRO A 174 -14.79 -0.75 -21.73
CA PRO A 174 -14.39 -1.60 -22.86
C PRO A 174 -12.87 -1.69 -23.03
N TYR A 175 -12.10 -0.68 -22.59
CA TYR A 175 -10.65 -0.69 -22.75
C TYR A 175 -9.98 -1.79 -21.92
N TYR A 176 -10.31 -1.88 -20.64
CA TYR A 176 -9.72 -2.87 -19.75
C TYR A 176 -10.43 -4.22 -19.81
N ASP A 177 -11.70 -4.26 -20.19
CA ASP A 177 -12.55 -5.45 -20.07
C ASP A 177 -12.43 -6.02 -18.64
N TRP A 178 -12.84 -5.21 -17.68
CA TRP A 178 -12.62 -5.47 -16.26
C TRP A 178 -13.10 -6.84 -15.79
N PRO A 179 -14.31 -7.33 -16.16
CA PRO A 179 -14.72 -8.69 -15.81
C PRO A 179 -13.70 -9.76 -16.23
N SER A 180 -13.06 -9.60 -17.38
CA SER A 180 -12.03 -10.50 -17.88
C SER A 180 -10.70 -10.38 -17.13
N ILE A 181 -10.36 -9.20 -16.61
CA ILE A 181 -9.21 -9.01 -15.71
C ILE A 181 -9.49 -9.58 -14.32
N ILE A 182 -10.67 -9.34 -13.75
CA ILE A 182 -11.06 -9.89 -12.44
C ILE A 182 -11.08 -11.43 -12.48
N ALA A 183 -11.71 -12.03 -13.49
CA ALA A 183 -11.70 -13.47 -13.70
C ALA A 183 -10.27 -14.02 -13.85
N PHE A 184 -9.37 -13.26 -14.48
CA PHE A 184 -7.96 -13.60 -14.58
C PHE A 184 -7.24 -13.60 -13.23
N VAL A 185 -7.51 -12.61 -12.36
CA VAL A 185 -7.00 -12.57 -10.99
C VAL A 185 -7.47 -13.81 -10.21
N HIS A 186 -8.78 -14.07 -10.19
CA HIS A 186 -9.34 -15.20 -9.42
C HIS A 186 -8.91 -16.57 -9.96
N ALA A 187 -8.61 -16.69 -11.26
CA ALA A 187 -8.04 -17.91 -11.82
C ALA A 187 -6.63 -18.21 -11.27
N LEU A 188 -5.85 -17.20 -10.92
CA LEU A 188 -4.50 -17.35 -10.37
C LEU A 188 -4.47 -17.30 -8.84
N GLN A 189 -5.35 -16.52 -8.23
CA GLN A 189 -5.44 -16.27 -6.79
C GLN A 189 -6.93 -16.27 -6.39
N PRO A 190 -7.57 -17.44 -6.24
CA PRO A 190 -9.02 -17.56 -6.03
C PRO A 190 -9.53 -17.00 -4.70
N MET A 191 -8.61 -16.68 -3.77
CA MET A 191 -8.94 -16.08 -2.47
C MET A 191 -8.57 -14.59 -2.39
N ALA A 192 -8.02 -14.00 -3.46
CA ALA A 192 -7.69 -12.58 -3.48
C ALA A 192 -8.98 -11.76 -3.67
N CYS A 193 -9.18 -10.77 -2.81
CA CYS A 193 -10.18 -9.74 -3.04
C CYS A 193 -9.67 -8.77 -4.11
N THR A 194 -10.53 -8.33 -5.01
CA THR A 194 -10.23 -7.27 -5.96
C THR A 194 -10.91 -5.99 -5.52
N PHE A 195 -10.21 -4.87 -5.56
CA PHE A 195 -10.77 -3.55 -5.28
C PHE A 195 -10.92 -2.78 -6.59
N ASP A 196 -12.14 -2.25 -6.79
CA ASP A 196 -12.57 -1.32 -7.84
C ASP A 196 -11.94 -1.57 -9.21
N PRO A 197 -12.65 -2.21 -10.16
CA PRO A 197 -13.81 -1.56 -10.76
C PRO A 197 -15.00 -2.53 -10.86
N VAL A 198 -15.93 -2.32 -11.80
CA VAL A 198 -17.11 -3.18 -11.99
C VAL A 198 -16.73 -4.66 -12.01
N GLY A 199 -17.39 -5.46 -11.16
CA GLY A 199 -17.13 -6.89 -10.97
C GLY A 199 -16.10 -7.22 -9.88
N ALA A 200 -15.49 -6.22 -9.26
CA ALA A 200 -14.58 -6.41 -8.13
C ALA A 200 -15.30 -6.76 -6.82
N ASP A 201 -14.56 -7.37 -5.88
CA ASP A 201 -15.08 -7.83 -4.59
C ASP A 201 -15.26 -6.68 -3.57
N LEU A 202 -14.49 -5.61 -3.73
CA LEU A 202 -14.46 -4.42 -2.88
C LEU A 202 -14.74 -3.16 -3.72
N ARG A 203 -15.32 -2.14 -3.08
CA ARG A 203 -15.62 -0.86 -3.72
C ARG A 203 -14.92 0.31 -3.04
N TRP A 204 -14.67 1.36 -3.81
CA TRP A 204 -14.36 2.67 -3.26
C TRP A 204 -15.57 3.32 -2.60
N VAL A 205 -15.35 4.05 -1.49
CA VAL A 205 -16.41 4.71 -0.71
C VAL A 205 -16.80 6.08 -1.26
N GLY A 206 -16.19 6.50 -2.37
CA GLY A 206 -16.49 7.78 -3.02
C GLY A 206 -15.74 8.99 -2.45
N ASN A 207 -14.88 8.81 -1.45
CA ASN A 207 -14.00 9.88 -0.97
C ASN A 207 -12.70 9.29 -0.42
N GLU A 208 -11.73 10.17 -0.18
CA GLU A 208 -10.44 9.85 0.45
C GLU A 208 -10.33 10.36 1.90
N GLU A 209 -11.40 10.96 2.43
CA GLU A 209 -11.47 11.48 3.80
C GLU A 209 -11.74 10.37 4.84
N GLY A 210 -12.02 9.15 4.37
CA GLY A 210 -12.31 8.00 5.23
C GLY A 210 -13.74 7.97 5.77
N GLU A 211 -14.69 8.58 5.04
CA GLU A 211 -16.07 8.72 5.48
C GLU A 211 -17.01 7.81 4.68
N ALA A 212 -17.68 6.88 5.36
CA ALA A 212 -18.77 6.09 4.78
C ALA A 212 -20.14 6.75 5.04
N GLY A 213 -21.09 6.54 4.13
CA GLY A 213 -22.45 7.03 4.31
C GLY A 213 -23.18 6.36 5.47
N ASP A 214 -24.25 7.00 5.95
CA ASP A 214 -25.20 6.39 6.88
C ASP A 214 -26.63 6.49 6.29
N PRO A 215 -27.19 5.38 5.77
CA PRO A 215 -26.66 4.01 5.80
C PRO A 215 -25.54 3.75 4.77
N CYS A 216 -24.71 2.71 5.03
CA CYS A 216 -23.75 2.16 4.07
C CYS A 216 -24.01 0.65 3.85
N TRP A 217 -24.59 0.30 2.69
CA TRP A 217 -24.90 -1.08 2.32
C TRP A 217 -23.68 -1.77 1.71
N ALA A 218 -23.48 -3.06 2.01
CA ALA A 218 -22.32 -3.84 1.52
C ALA A 218 -22.50 -4.38 0.08
N THR A 219 -23.39 -3.77 -0.71
CA THR A 219 -23.78 -4.22 -2.05
C THR A 219 -23.70 -3.07 -3.05
N MET A 220 -23.43 -3.38 -4.31
CA MET A 220 -23.37 -2.44 -5.43
C MET A 220 -24.24 -2.94 -6.59
N ASP A 221 -24.56 -2.06 -7.53
CA ASP A 221 -25.17 -2.49 -8.79
C ASP A 221 -24.09 -2.79 -9.85
N ASP A 222 -24.44 -3.60 -10.86
CA ASP A 222 -23.55 -3.99 -11.96
C ASP A 222 -23.34 -2.83 -12.98
N LYS A 223 -23.40 -1.59 -12.52
CA LYS A 223 -23.27 -0.38 -13.34
C LYS A 223 -21.98 0.35 -12.99
N GLY A 224 -21.62 1.30 -13.85
CA GLY A 224 -20.48 2.18 -13.61
C GLY A 224 -20.58 2.87 -12.25
N PHE A 225 -19.43 3.04 -11.61
CA PHE A 225 -19.29 3.69 -10.31
C PHE A 225 -19.87 5.12 -10.33
N THR A 226 -20.52 5.50 -9.23
CA THR A 226 -20.87 6.88 -8.92
C THR A 226 -20.53 7.14 -7.46
N GLU A 227 -20.05 8.34 -7.15
CA GLU A 227 -19.65 8.75 -5.80
C GLU A 227 -20.73 8.46 -4.74
N GLU A 228 -21.98 8.83 -5.04
CA GLU A 228 -23.15 8.60 -4.18
C GLU A 228 -23.32 7.12 -3.82
N LYS A 229 -23.24 6.23 -4.81
CA LYS A 229 -23.35 4.77 -4.59
C LYS A 229 -22.11 4.19 -3.93
N GLY A 230 -20.93 4.71 -4.21
CA GLY A 230 -19.72 4.33 -3.47
C GLY A 230 -19.93 4.57 -1.97
N ASN A 231 -20.45 5.76 -1.63
CA ASN A 231 -20.63 6.20 -0.27
C ASN A 231 -21.73 5.45 0.48
N ALA A 232 -22.91 5.31 -0.12
CA ALA A 232 -24.07 4.70 0.54
C ALA A 232 -24.26 3.21 0.27
N GLY A 233 -23.65 2.66 -0.80
CA GLY A 233 -24.00 1.35 -1.33
C GLY A 233 -25.44 1.27 -1.84
N VAL A 234 -25.86 0.07 -2.27
CA VAL A 234 -27.18 -0.18 -2.83
C VAL A 234 -27.99 -1.10 -1.93
N ARG A 235 -29.04 -0.61 -1.29
CA ARG A 235 -29.92 -1.45 -0.45
C ARG A 235 -30.58 -2.55 -1.28
N GLY A 236 -30.38 -3.81 -0.89
CA GLY A 236 -30.97 -4.96 -1.58
C GLY A 236 -30.33 -5.29 -2.94
N GLY A 237 -29.07 -4.88 -3.15
CA GLY A 237 -28.28 -5.29 -4.31
C GLY A 237 -27.98 -6.80 -4.30
N ALA A 238 -27.49 -7.30 -5.43
CA ALA A 238 -27.11 -8.70 -5.59
C ALA A 238 -25.87 -9.05 -4.75
N ILE A 239 -25.73 -10.33 -4.40
CA ILE A 239 -24.59 -10.95 -3.71
C ILE A 239 -24.09 -12.09 -4.58
#